data_AF-A0A962P0V9-F1
#
_entry.id   AF-A0A962P0V9-F1
#
_cell.length_a   1.000
_cell.length_b   1.000
_cell.length_c   1.000
_cell.angle_alpha   90.00
_cell.angle_beta   90.00
_cell.angle_gamma   90.00
#
_symmetry.space_group_name_H-M   'P 1'
#
loop_
_entity.id
_entity.type
_entity.pdbx_description
1 polymer ?
#
loop_
_entity_poly.entity_id
_entity_poly.type
_entity_poly.pdbx_seq_one_letter_code
_entity_poly.pdbx_strand_id
1 'polypeptide(L)'
;MNKTRNKSVQSILFNLLSICALSVCSIRAIANSEEQRTVVLPAQTLAETAAIKADSPQSLEGQGVPDPFHGSVETYNKAIVAIEDQYGVYDSRLSEQLMGLGLAYQSQGEHKVAVGAFKRAAHINRINHGLYSLSQEPMLSHLVESYAADGDWKNASDKQQLLYDIKCRNYGKNSPKLLATLSDMVEWHMSAYQKGSNITHLLRAWELNQQAISIIETNFGPNDLQLNDALIRQVSTSYHLAEYQMSISAPTNSFSQSQQTVSSFTQPNFPEQDQRFHSMLSPYRDGKTALLRRVELYKKNPQATSDNQADALIKLGDWYFYFNKRESAIKIYQEAEKILAATDQSGMRIENVFGQPHALIFESNSLPEQQRDRAKQQGYVEAKFDVTPAGRARDVQIMESEPPNMMDALVQQSIQSTRYRPAIINGKPVLTKNVIYRHVFHF
;
A
#
# COMPACT_ATOMS: atom_id res chain seq x y z
N MET A 1 64.55 -10.03 -7.64
CA MET A 1 63.13 -10.43 -7.54
C MET A 1 62.40 -9.41 -6.66
N ASN A 2 61.33 -8.88 -7.25
CA ASN A 2 60.46 -7.75 -6.91
C ASN A 2 60.46 -7.13 -5.50
N LYS A 3 60.69 -5.81 -5.51
CA LYS A 3 60.39 -4.83 -4.46
C LYS A 3 59.76 -3.61 -5.15
N THR A 4 58.44 -3.45 -5.05
CA THR A 4 57.64 -2.28 -5.50
C THR A 4 56.28 -2.38 -4.80
N ARG A 5 55.57 -1.33 -4.37
CA ARG A 5 55.79 0.12 -4.31
C ARG A 5 54.73 0.64 -3.33
N ASN A 6 55.16 1.45 -2.37
CA ASN A 6 54.31 2.37 -1.62
C ASN A 6 54.38 3.75 -2.31
N LYS A 7 53.33 4.58 -2.17
CA LYS A 7 53.09 5.94 -2.71
C LYS A 7 52.06 6.03 -3.86
N SER A 8 50.87 6.54 -3.53
CA SER A 8 50.23 7.65 -4.28
C SER A 8 49.09 8.23 -3.44
N VAL A 9 49.42 9.30 -2.71
CA VAL A 9 48.50 10.32 -2.17
C VAL A 9 48.56 11.47 -3.18
N GLN A 10 47.42 12.16 -3.39
CA GLN A 10 47.24 13.41 -4.16
C GLN A 10 47.32 13.32 -5.70
N SER A 11 46.15 13.26 -6.33
CA SER A 11 45.78 13.90 -7.61
C SER A 11 44.31 13.53 -7.81
N ILE A 12 43.32 14.44 -7.80
CA ILE A 12 42.91 15.25 -8.94
C ILE A 12 42.00 16.37 -8.38
N LEU A 13 42.47 17.61 -8.42
CA LEU A 13 41.66 18.83 -8.27
C LEU A 13 41.75 19.59 -9.60
N PHE A 14 40.58 20.06 -10.05
CA PHE A 14 40.35 21.30 -10.78
C PHE A 14 41.21 21.61 -12.02
N ASN A 15 40.57 21.55 -13.20
CA ASN A 15 40.64 22.65 -14.16
C ASN A 15 39.64 22.44 -15.31
N LEU A 16 38.68 23.37 -15.44
CA LEU A 16 38.21 23.92 -16.72
C LEU A 16 37.61 25.31 -16.42
N LEU A 17 38.48 26.31 -16.54
CA LEU A 17 38.21 27.75 -16.68
C LEU A 17 37.98 28.00 -18.19
N SER A 18 36.95 28.74 -18.61
CA SER A 18 37.03 30.14 -19.09
C SER A 18 36.03 30.30 -20.25
N ILE A 19 35.44 31.42 -20.67
CA ILE A 19 35.38 32.86 -20.31
C ILE A 19 34.30 33.42 -21.27
N CYS A 20 33.49 34.38 -20.81
CA CYS A 20 32.92 35.55 -21.53
C CYS A 20 31.62 35.97 -20.81
N ALA A 21 31.37 37.20 -20.40
CA ALA A 21 32.14 38.44 -20.38
C ALA A 21 31.52 39.33 -19.28
N LEU A 22 32.37 40.10 -18.59
CA LEU A 22 32.03 41.13 -17.63
C LEU A 22 31.51 42.39 -18.34
N SER A 23 30.53 43.06 -17.75
CA SER A 23 30.47 44.53 -17.75
C SER A 23 29.83 45.01 -16.45
N VAL A 24 30.49 46.01 -15.88
CA VAL A 24 30.39 46.57 -14.53
C VAL A 24 29.70 47.93 -14.62
N CYS A 25 28.85 48.28 -13.64
CA CYS A 25 28.78 49.59 -12.95
C CYS A 25 27.38 49.76 -12.33
N SER A 26 27.22 49.80 -11.01
CA SER A 26 27.55 50.88 -10.06
C SER A 26 26.36 51.82 -9.79
N ILE A 27 25.93 51.72 -8.54
CA ILE A 27 25.06 52.55 -7.69
C ILE A 27 25.30 54.08 -7.81
N ARG A 28 24.24 54.93 -7.85
CA ARG A 28 23.77 55.89 -6.79
C ARG A 28 22.92 57.09 -7.31
N ALA A 29 21.98 57.53 -6.45
CA ALA A 29 21.29 58.84 -6.31
C ALA A 29 20.10 59.15 -7.26
N ILE A 30 18.82 59.12 -6.81
CA ILE A 30 18.03 60.07 -5.96
C ILE A 30 17.54 61.32 -6.74
N ALA A 31 16.22 61.40 -7.04
CA ALA A 31 15.27 62.45 -6.59
C ALA A 31 14.01 62.60 -7.47
N ASN A 32 12.84 62.38 -6.84
CA ASN A 32 11.51 63.04 -6.93
C ASN A 32 10.89 63.57 -8.23
N SER A 33 9.67 63.10 -8.55
CA SER A 33 8.38 63.82 -8.40
C SER A 33 7.21 62.87 -8.76
N GLU A 34 6.27 62.56 -7.86
CA GLU A 34 4.86 63.05 -7.82
C GLU A 34 4.13 62.91 -9.19
N GLU A 35 2.97 62.25 -9.37
CA GLU A 35 1.74 62.12 -8.58
C GLU A 35 0.83 61.00 -9.17
N GLN A 36 0.05 60.36 -8.29
CA GLN A 36 -1.34 59.84 -8.44
C GLN A 36 -1.83 59.20 -9.76
N ARG A 37 -2.30 57.94 -9.68
CA ARG A 37 -3.74 57.57 -9.81
C ARG A 37 -3.95 56.05 -9.80
N THR A 38 -4.66 55.59 -8.77
CA THR A 38 -5.45 54.36 -8.76
C THR A 38 -6.68 54.54 -9.66
N VAL A 39 -6.97 53.58 -10.53
CA VAL A 39 -8.32 53.38 -11.09
C VAL A 39 -8.61 51.89 -11.27
N VAL A 40 -9.52 51.40 -10.43
CA VAL A 40 -10.37 50.23 -10.62
C VAL A 40 -11.55 50.66 -11.51
N LEU A 41 -11.97 49.88 -12.52
CA LEU A 41 -13.28 50.04 -13.18
C LEU A 41 -13.70 48.77 -13.99
N PRO A 42 -15.00 48.59 -14.32
CA PRO A 42 -15.79 47.42 -13.91
C PRO A 42 -16.66 46.82 -15.05
N ALA A 43 -17.78 46.18 -14.67
CA ALA A 43 -18.68 45.34 -15.42
C ALA A 43 -19.73 46.06 -16.32
N GLN A 44 -20.20 45.27 -17.31
CA GLN A 44 -21.56 45.17 -17.87
C GLN A 44 -22.14 46.18 -18.89
N THR A 45 -23.00 45.57 -19.74
CA THR A 45 -24.09 46.06 -20.61
C THR A 45 -23.76 46.55 -22.03
N LEU A 46 -24.34 45.88 -23.04
CA LEU A 46 -25.53 46.36 -23.76
C LEU A 46 -26.02 45.31 -24.78
N ALA A 47 -27.34 45.10 -24.78
CA ALA A 47 -28.11 44.41 -25.81
C ALA A 47 -28.77 45.45 -26.73
N GLU A 48 -28.98 45.09 -28.00
CA GLU A 48 -29.93 45.60 -29.03
C GLU A 48 -29.37 45.15 -30.39
N THR A 49 -30.05 44.67 -31.43
CA THR A 49 -31.44 44.76 -31.96
C THR A 49 -31.56 43.68 -33.08
N ALA A 50 -32.55 42.77 -33.08
CA ALA A 50 -33.86 42.82 -33.77
C ALA A 50 -33.85 42.79 -35.32
N ALA A 51 -34.39 41.71 -35.94
CA ALA A 51 -35.17 41.72 -37.21
C ALA A 51 -35.80 40.33 -37.59
N ILE A 52 -37.05 40.14 -37.16
CA ILE A 52 -38.26 39.52 -37.75
C ILE A 52 -38.19 38.84 -39.15
N LYS A 53 -38.65 37.57 -39.29
CA LYS A 53 -39.91 37.13 -39.98
C LYS A 53 -40.16 35.61 -39.90
N ALA A 54 -41.44 35.22 -39.82
CA ALA A 54 -41.99 33.89 -39.54
C ALA A 54 -42.15 32.98 -40.78
N ASP A 55 -41.97 31.65 -40.61
CA ASP A 55 -42.99 30.59 -40.84
C ASP A 55 -42.45 29.20 -40.41
N SER A 56 -43.29 28.35 -39.81
CA SER A 56 -43.00 26.96 -39.33
C SER A 56 -43.46 25.93 -40.39
N PRO A 57 -43.23 24.58 -40.31
CA PRO A 57 -42.80 23.75 -39.15
C PRO A 57 -41.87 22.52 -39.44
N GLN A 58 -41.47 21.84 -38.36
CA GLN A 58 -40.97 20.44 -38.23
C GLN A 58 -39.53 20.07 -38.68
N SER A 59 -38.67 19.77 -37.70
CA SER A 59 -37.79 18.60 -37.72
C SER A 59 -37.16 18.30 -36.34
N LEU A 60 -37.62 17.21 -35.74
CA LEU A 60 -36.94 16.24 -34.87
C LEU A 60 -35.66 16.70 -34.13
N GLU A 61 -35.80 17.15 -32.89
CA GLU A 61 -34.72 17.07 -31.88
C GLU A 61 -35.14 16.11 -30.78
N GLY A 62 -34.67 14.88 -30.91
CA GLY A 62 -34.75 13.85 -29.89
C GLY A 62 -33.52 12.98 -30.01
N GLN A 63 -32.56 13.19 -29.11
CA GLN A 63 -31.69 12.21 -28.46
C GLN A 63 -30.48 12.96 -27.86
N GLY A 64 -30.62 13.32 -26.59
CA GLY A 64 -29.45 13.61 -25.77
C GLY A 64 -28.57 12.36 -25.72
N VAL A 65 -27.27 12.54 -25.94
CA VAL A 65 -26.26 11.50 -25.75
C VAL A 65 -26.43 10.96 -24.32
N PRO A 66 -26.75 9.67 -24.12
CA PRO A 66 -26.90 9.13 -22.78
C PRO A 66 -25.56 9.17 -22.03
N ASP A 67 -25.60 9.53 -20.75
CA ASP A 67 -24.48 9.37 -19.82
C ASP A 67 -23.98 7.91 -19.85
N PRO A 68 -22.70 7.63 -20.18
CA PRO A 68 -22.18 6.28 -20.39
C PRO A 68 -22.22 5.37 -19.15
N PHE A 69 -22.47 5.92 -17.95
CA PHE A 69 -22.29 5.21 -16.68
C PHE A 69 -23.59 4.83 -15.94
N HIS A 70 -24.76 5.08 -16.52
CA HIS A 70 -26.07 4.82 -15.87
C HIS A 70 -27.04 3.99 -16.73
N GLY A 71 -26.57 3.29 -17.76
CA GLY A 71 -27.42 2.43 -18.58
C GLY A 71 -27.91 1.20 -17.81
N SER A 72 -29.16 0.79 -18.03
CA SER A 72 -29.61 -0.53 -17.55
C SER A 72 -28.97 -1.63 -18.40
N VAL A 73 -28.88 -2.84 -17.85
CA VAL A 73 -28.45 -4.05 -18.57
C VAL A 73 -29.18 -4.20 -19.91
N GLU A 74 -30.49 -3.90 -19.93
CA GLU A 74 -31.31 -3.96 -21.13
C GLU A 74 -30.89 -2.93 -22.18
N THR A 75 -30.58 -1.70 -21.76
CA THR A 75 -30.12 -0.63 -22.65
C THR A 75 -28.81 -1.01 -23.33
N TYR A 76 -27.83 -1.52 -22.57
CA TYR A 76 -26.55 -1.94 -23.16
C TYR A 76 -26.71 -3.11 -24.12
N ASN A 77 -27.53 -4.11 -23.78
CA ASN A 77 -27.78 -5.24 -24.68
C ASN A 77 -28.41 -4.79 -26.01
N LYS A 78 -29.38 -3.86 -25.98
CA LYS A 78 -29.98 -3.31 -27.21
C LYS A 78 -28.94 -2.56 -28.06
N ALA A 79 -28.09 -1.75 -27.44
CA ALA A 79 -27.03 -1.04 -28.14
C ALA A 79 -26.00 -1.98 -28.78
N ILE A 80 -25.61 -3.04 -28.05
CA ILE A 80 -24.69 -4.08 -28.55
C ILE A 80 -25.26 -4.77 -29.79
N VAL A 81 -26.51 -5.23 -29.74
CA VAL A 81 -27.17 -5.88 -30.89
C VAL A 81 -27.23 -4.95 -32.10
N ALA A 82 -27.62 -3.68 -31.90
CA ALA A 82 -27.69 -2.71 -32.98
C ALA A 82 -26.32 -2.46 -33.64
N ILE A 83 -25.24 -2.39 -32.85
CA ILE A 83 -23.88 -2.22 -33.38
C ILE A 83 -23.43 -3.48 -34.13
N GLU A 84 -23.70 -4.67 -33.59
CA GLU A 84 -23.35 -5.95 -34.23
C GLU A 84 -24.04 -6.13 -35.57
N ASP A 85 -25.32 -5.81 -35.65
CA ASP A 85 -26.13 -5.91 -36.87
C ASP A 85 -25.64 -4.94 -37.95
N GLN A 86 -25.27 -3.72 -37.56
CA GLN A 86 -24.92 -2.67 -38.51
C GLN A 86 -23.44 -2.69 -38.92
N TYR A 87 -22.54 -3.09 -38.02
CA TYR A 87 -21.10 -2.90 -38.20
C TYR A 87 -20.25 -4.15 -37.93
N GLY A 88 -20.86 -5.22 -37.42
CA GLY A 88 -20.23 -6.51 -37.20
C GLY A 88 -19.75 -6.75 -35.77
N VAL A 89 -19.45 -8.02 -35.48
CA VAL A 89 -19.26 -8.56 -34.11
C VAL A 89 -17.97 -8.16 -33.40
N TYR A 90 -17.05 -7.49 -34.11
CA TYR A 90 -15.74 -7.06 -33.60
C TYR A 90 -15.52 -5.55 -33.72
N ASP A 91 -16.56 -4.78 -34.03
CA ASP A 91 -16.47 -3.33 -34.18
C ASP A 91 -15.99 -2.66 -32.88
N SER A 92 -15.12 -1.65 -33.00
CA SER A 92 -14.49 -0.99 -31.85
C SER A 92 -15.49 -0.31 -30.90
N ARG A 93 -16.66 0.12 -31.41
CA ARG A 93 -17.73 0.75 -30.60
C ARG A 93 -18.35 -0.20 -29.59
N LEU A 94 -18.24 -1.50 -29.80
CA LEU A 94 -18.73 -2.50 -28.84
C LEU A 94 -17.96 -2.47 -27.52
N SER A 95 -16.70 -2.01 -27.52
CA SER A 95 -15.86 -2.05 -26.31
C SER A 95 -16.46 -1.24 -25.16
N GLU A 96 -17.01 -0.06 -25.45
CA GLU A 96 -17.61 0.82 -24.44
C GLU A 96 -18.96 0.27 -23.94
N GLN A 97 -19.80 -0.24 -24.85
CA GLN A 97 -21.09 -0.81 -24.47
C GLN A 97 -20.94 -2.08 -23.62
N LEU A 98 -19.97 -2.93 -23.96
CA LEU A 98 -19.64 -4.12 -23.19
C LEU A 98 -19.01 -3.79 -21.83
N MET A 99 -18.24 -2.70 -21.75
CA MET A 99 -17.76 -2.19 -20.47
C MET A 99 -18.93 -1.77 -19.58
N GLY A 100 -19.84 -0.94 -20.10
CA GLY A 100 -21.03 -0.51 -19.37
C GLY A 100 -21.90 -1.69 -18.91
N LEU A 101 -22.10 -2.68 -19.78
CA LEU A 101 -22.79 -3.92 -19.43
C LEU A 101 -22.12 -4.67 -18.27
N GLY A 102 -20.79 -4.82 -18.32
CA GLY A 102 -20.02 -5.47 -17.26
C GLY A 102 -20.13 -4.73 -15.93
N LEU A 103 -20.01 -3.40 -15.96
CA LEU A 103 -20.17 -2.55 -14.77
C LEU A 103 -21.57 -2.65 -14.17
N ALA A 104 -22.61 -2.68 -15.01
CA ALA A 104 -24.00 -2.83 -14.57
C ALA A 104 -24.26 -4.19 -13.89
N TYR A 105 -23.65 -5.27 -14.37
CA TYR A 105 -23.70 -6.56 -13.68
C TYR A 105 -22.86 -6.57 -12.40
N GLN A 106 -21.68 -5.95 -12.42
CA GLN A 106 -20.80 -5.89 -11.26
C GLN A 106 -21.46 -5.11 -10.10
N SER A 107 -22.18 -4.01 -10.39
CA SER A 107 -22.90 -3.24 -9.36
C SER A 107 -24.09 -4.00 -8.76
N GLN A 108 -24.65 -4.97 -9.50
CA GLN A 108 -25.68 -5.89 -9.00
C GLN A 108 -25.10 -7.08 -8.21
N GLY A 109 -23.77 -7.21 -8.13
CA GLY A 109 -23.09 -8.34 -7.50
C GLY A 109 -23.02 -9.59 -8.38
N GLU A 110 -23.46 -9.51 -9.64
CA GLU A 110 -23.47 -10.60 -10.62
C GLU A 110 -22.09 -10.76 -11.29
N HIS A 111 -21.06 -11.02 -10.47
CA HIS A 111 -19.66 -11.03 -10.91
C HIS A 111 -19.35 -12.05 -12.01
N LYS A 112 -19.98 -13.24 -11.98
CA LYS A 112 -19.78 -14.27 -13.03
C LYS A 112 -20.24 -13.80 -14.41
N VAL A 113 -21.36 -13.07 -14.46
CA VAL A 113 -21.91 -12.54 -15.72
C VAL A 113 -21.09 -11.34 -16.20
N ALA A 114 -20.70 -10.46 -15.26
CA ALA A 114 -19.83 -9.31 -15.54
C ALA A 114 -18.51 -9.74 -16.21
N VAL A 115 -17.89 -10.83 -15.74
CA VAL A 115 -16.67 -11.41 -16.34
C VAL A 115 -16.85 -11.72 -17.83
N GLY A 116 -18.03 -12.19 -18.25
CA GLY A 116 -18.32 -12.45 -19.66
C GLY A 116 -18.26 -11.18 -20.51
N ALA A 117 -18.91 -10.11 -20.05
CA ALA A 117 -18.93 -8.82 -20.74
C ALA A 117 -17.53 -8.20 -20.81
N PHE A 118 -16.79 -8.17 -19.71
CA PHE A 118 -15.42 -7.62 -19.69
C PHE A 118 -14.43 -8.42 -20.52
N LYS A 119 -14.52 -9.77 -20.54
CA LYS A 119 -13.70 -10.61 -21.44
C LYS A 119 -13.95 -10.25 -22.91
N ARG A 120 -15.21 -10.05 -23.27
CA ARG A 120 -15.59 -9.70 -24.64
C ARG A 120 -15.10 -8.29 -25.00
N ALA A 121 -15.26 -7.32 -24.10
CA ALA A 121 -14.71 -5.98 -24.26
C ALA A 121 -13.18 -6.01 -24.46
N ALA A 122 -12.47 -6.75 -23.60
CA ALA A 122 -11.01 -6.92 -23.71
C ALA A 122 -10.60 -7.59 -25.03
N HIS A 123 -11.37 -8.59 -25.50
CA HIS A 123 -11.09 -9.26 -26.76
C HIS A 123 -11.23 -8.31 -27.95
N ILE A 124 -12.30 -7.51 -28.01
CA ILE A 124 -12.54 -6.52 -29.07
C ILE A 124 -11.45 -5.44 -29.03
N ASN A 125 -11.12 -4.96 -27.84
CA ASN A 125 -10.04 -4.00 -27.66
C ASN A 125 -8.70 -4.55 -28.17
N ARG A 126 -8.37 -5.81 -27.88
CA ARG A 126 -7.17 -6.48 -28.40
C ARG A 126 -7.16 -6.58 -29.93
N ILE A 127 -8.30 -6.84 -30.56
CA ILE A 127 -8.40 -6.90 -32.03
C ILE A 127 -8.13 -5.52 -32.63
N ASN A 128 -8.71 -4.47 -32.05
CA ASN A 128 -8.69 -3.12 -32.63
C ASN A 128 -7.43 -2.30 -32.26
N HIS A 129 -6.85 -2.53 -31.08
CA HIS A 129 -5.73 -1.73 -30.54
C HIS A 129 -4.45 -2.55 -30.28
N GLY A 130 -4.51 -3.87 -30.41
CA GLY A 130 -3.38 -4.78 -30.24
C GLY A 130 -3.25 -5.40 -28.83
N LEU A 131 -2.47 -6.48 -28.76
CA LEU A 131 -2.33 -7.34 -27.56
C LEU A 131 -1.76 -6.65 -26.33
N TYR A 132 -0.95 -5.61 -26.50
CA TYR A 132 -0.28 -4.91 -25.39
C TYR A 132 -0.73 -3.46 -25.28
N SER A 133 -1.92 -3.12 -25.78
CA SER A 133 -2.47 -1.76 -25.64
C SER A 133 -2.83 -1.44 -24.19
N LEU A 134 -2.49 -0.22 -23.74
CA LEU A 134 -2.96 0.33 -22.47
C LEU A 134 -4.47 0.50 -22.40
N SER A 135 -5.16 0.60 -23.54
CA SER A 135 -6.63 0.71 -23.57
C SER A 135 -7.33 -0.54 -23.02
N GLN A 136 -6.60 -1.64 -22.77
CA GLN A 136 -7.12 -2.83 -22.09
C GLN A 136 -7.24 -2.68 -20.57
N GLU A 137 -6.57 -1.70 -19.97
CA GLU A 137 -6.45 -1.55 -18.52
C GLU A 137 -7.80 -1.59 -17.79
N PRO A 138 -8.81 -0.79 -18.18
CA PRO A 138 -10.10 -0.79 -17.49
C PRO A 138 -10.76 -2.18 -17.43
N MET A 139 -10.74 -2.93 -18.54
CA MET A 139 -11.37 -4.26 -18.60
C MET A 139 -10.63 -5.27 -17.74
N LEU A 140 -9.29 -5.20 -17.73
CA LEU A 140 -8.48 -6.09 -16.92
C LEU A 140 -8.66 -5.81 -15.43
N SER A 141 -8.73 -4.55 -15.01
CA SER A 141 -8.98 -4.17 -13.62
C SER A 141 -10.33 -4.71 -13.12
N HIS A 142 -11.41 -4.52 -13.88
CA HIS A 142 -12.72 -5.04 -13.47
C HIS A 142 -12.82 -6.57 -13.53
N LEU A 143 -12.06 -7.23 -14.40
CA LEU A 143 -11.90 -8.68 -14.35
C LEU A 143 -11.22 -9.13 -13.05
N VAL A 144 -10.16 -8.45 -12.61
CA VAL A 144 -9.49 -8.75 -11.32
C VAL A 144 -10.49 -8.62 -10.17
N GLU A 145 -11.24 -7.52 -10.11
CA GLU A 145 -12.25 -7.27 -9.09
C GLU A 145 -13.35 -8.34 -9.08
N SER A 146 -13.89 -8.68 -10.26
CA SER A 146 -14.98 -9.65 -10.38
C SER A 146 -14.51 -11.07 -10.06
N TYR A 147 -13.31 -11.48 -10.49
CA TYR A 147 -12.74 -12.77 -10.12
C TYR A 147 -12.44 -12.86 -8.62
N ALA A 148 -11.87 -11.81 -8.02
CA ALA A 148 -11.62 -11.77 -6.59
C ALA A 148 -12.91 -11.85 -5.77
N ALA A 149 -13.99 -11.19 -6.23
CA ALA A 149 -15.28 -11.25 -5.58
C ALA A 149 -15.98 -12.62 -5.73
N ASP A 150 -15.71 -13.35 -6.82
CA ASP A 150 -16.19 -14.73 -7.04
C ASP A 150 -15.31 -15.79 -6.34
N GLY A 151 -14.19 -15.38 -5.72
CA GLY A 151 -13.22 -16.28 -5.09
C GLY A 151 -12.28 -17.00 -6.05
N ASP A 152 -12.27 -16.63 -7.34
CA ASP A 152 -11.36 -17.16 -8.35
C ASP A 152 -10.00 -16.42 -8.33
N TRP A 153 -9.25 -16.68 -7.27
CA TRP A 153 -7.96 -16.03 -7.01
C TRP A 153 -6.92 -16.27 -8.11
N LYS A 154 -6.99 -17.43 -8.78
CA LYS A 154 -6.05 -17.77 -9.86
C LYS A 154 -6.27 -16.84 -11.05
N ASN A 155 -7.49 -16.73 -11.56
CA ASN A 155 -7.77 -15.87 -12.69
C ASN A 155 -7.60 -14.38 -12.35
N ALA A 156 -7.89 -13.96 -11.12
CA ALA A 156 -7.60 -12.61 -10.65
C ALA A 156 -6.08 -12.31 -10.73
N SER A 157 -5.25 -13.22 -10.19
CA SER A 157 -3.79 -13.09 -10.24
C SER A 157 -3.26 -13.03 -11.68
N ASP A 158 -3.77 -13.89 -12.58
CA ASP A 158 -3.35 -13.94 -13.97
C ASP A 158 -3.67 -12.62 -14.70
N LYS A 159 -4.83 -12.00 -14.42
CA LYS A 159 -5.21 -10.71 -15.01
C LYS A 159 -4.40 -9.55 -14.44
N GLN A 160 -4.11 -9.58 -13.15
CA GLN A 160 -3.26 -8.58 -12.51
C GLN A 160 -1.83 -8.62 -13.05
N GLN A 161 -1.26 -9.82 -13.23
CA GLN A 161 0.05 -9.98 -13.85
C GLN A 161 0.06 -9.49 -15.32
N LEU A 162 -0.99 -9.81 -16.09
CA LEU A 162 -1.12 -9.30 -17.46
C LEU A 162 -1.18 -7.76 -17.51
N LEU A 163 -1.93 -7.14 -16.60
CA LEU A 163 -2.02 -5.68 -16.50
C LEU A 163 -0.65 -5.06 -16.21
N TYR A 164 0.09 -5.63 -15.26
CA TYR A 164 1.46 -5.23 -14.97
C TYR A 164 2.37 -5.38 -16.19
N ASP A 165 2.33 -6.51 -16.89
CA ASP A 165 3.17 -6.75 -18.07
C ASP A 165 2.87 -5.74 -19.20
N ILE A 166 1.59 -5.41 -19.42
CA ILE A 166 1.17 -4.38 -20.38
C ILE A 166 1.74 -3.02 -19.97
N LYS A 167 1.57 -2.61 -18.70
CA LYS A 167 2.08 -1.32 -18.20
C LYS A 167 3.60 -1.25 -18.28
N CYS A 168 4.31 -2.32 -17.91
CA CYS A 168 5.77 -2.38 -18.00
C CYS A 168 6.29 -2.26 -19.44
N ARG A 169 5.60 -2.88 -20.41
CA ARG A 169 5.96 -2.76 -21.83
C ARG A 169 5.77 -1.34 -22.36
N ASN A 170 4.71 -0.64 -21.92
CA ASN A 170 4.37 0.69 -22.42
C ASN A 170 5.14 1.82 -21.71
N TYR A 171 5.39 1.69 -20.41
CA TYR A 171 6.08 2.74 -19.63
C TYR A 171 7.58 2.49 -19.47
N GLY A 172 8.02 1.23 -19.61
CA GLY A 172 9.37 0.79 -19.26
C GLY A 172 9.46 0.29 -17.81
N LYS A 173 10.33 -0.71 -17.58
CA LYS A 173 10.44 -1.43 -16.30
C LYS A 173 10.81 -0.54 -15.09
N ASN A 174 11.48 0.58 -15.33
CA ASN A 174 11.92 1.50 -14.28
C ASN A 174 11.07 2.78 -14.21
N SER A 175 9.89 2.81 -14.83
CA SER A 175 9.06 4.02 -14.86
C SER A 175 8.38 4.28 -13.52
N PRO A 176 8.44 5.52 -12.98
CA PRO A 176 7.65 5.91 -11.80
C PRO A 176 6.13 5.71 -11.97
N LYS A 177 5.63 5.66 -13.21
CA LYS A 177 4.22 5.38 -13.52
C LYS A 177 3.76 3.99 -13.04
N LEU A 178 4.70 3.09 -12.73
CA LEU A 178 4.40 1.76 -12.20
C LEU A 178 4.18 1.73 -10.69
N LEU A 179 4.54 2.79 -9.95
CA LEU A 179 4.55 2.77 -8.47
C LEU A 179 3.17 2.55 -7.86
N ALA A 180 2.12 3.16 -8.43
CA ALA A 180 0.74 2.94 -8.00
C ALA A 180 0.34 1.46 -8.22
N THR A 181 0.56 0.95 -9.43
CA THR A 181 0.25 -0.46 -9.77
C THR A 181 1.01 -1.46 -8.90
N LEU A 182 2.30 -1.21 -8.62
CA LEU A 182 3.08 -2.05 -7.71
C LEU A 182 2.50 -2.03 -6.30
N SER A 183 2.06 -0.86 -5.82
CA SER A 183 1.45 -0.73 -4.49
C SER A 183 0.13 -1.50 -4.41
N ASP A 184 -0.73 -1.40 -5.42
CA ASP A 184 -2.00 -2.14 -5.49
C ASP A 184 -1.76 -3.66 -5.52
N MET A 185 -0.75 -4.12 -6.26
CA MET A 185 -0.39 -5.53 -6.30
C MET A 185 0.14 -6.04 -4.97
N VAL A 186 1.00 -5.27 -4.29
CA VAL A 186 1.49 -5.62 -2.95
C VAL A 186 0.31 -5.77 -1.99
N GLU A 187 -0.58 -4.79 -1.93
CA GLU A 187 -1.75 -4.83 -1.04
C GLU A 187 -2.64 -6.04 -1.33
N TRP A 188 -2.89 -6.34 -2.61
CA TRP A 188 -3.66 -7.50 -3.01
C TRP A 188 -3.02 -8.82 -2.55
N HIS A 189 -1.71 -8.98 -2.76
CA HIS A 189 -0.98 -10.16 -2.30
C HIS A 189 -0.98 -10.29 -0.78
N MET A 190 -0.81 -9.19 -0.05
CA MET A 190 -0.87 -9.18 1.42
C MET A 190 -2.27 -9.58 1.92
N SER A 191 -3.33 -9.04 1.32
CA SER A 191 -4.72 -9.40 1.66
C SER A 191 -5.02 -10.87 1.35
N ALA A 192 -4.55 -11.39 0.21
CA ALA A 192 -4.72 -12.80 -0.14
C ALA A 192 -4.06 -13.73 0.88
N TYR A 193 -2.83 -13.41 1.33
CA TYR A 193 -2.16 -14.17 2.38
C TYR A 193 -2.93 -14.12 3.71
N GLN A 194 -3.37 -12.94 4.14
CA GLN A 194 -4.14 -12.77 5.37
C GLN A 194 -5.47 -13.54 5.36
N LYS A 195 -6.08 -13.74 4.19
CA LYS A 195 -7.29 -14.56 3.98
C LYS A 195 -7.01 -16.07 3.93
N GLY A 196 -5.78 -16.51 4.21
CA GLY A 196 -5.40 -17.91 4.27
C GLY A 196 -4.90 -18.49 2.93
N SER A 197 -4.57 -17.65 1.95
CA SER A 197 -3.82 -18.12 0.78
C SER A 197 -2.41 -18.57 1.16
N ASN A 198 -1.68 -19.11 0.19
CA ASN A 198 -0.34 -19.64 0.42
C ASN A 198 0.72 -18.52 0.60
N ILE A 199 1.88 -18.93 1.08
CA ILE A 199 3.08 -18.11 1.30
C ILE A 199 3.64 -17.47 0.02
N THR A 200 3.30 -17.94 -1.19
CA THR A 200 3.83 -17.34 -2.44
C THR A 200 3.33 -15.92 -2.63
N HIS A 201 2.15 -15.57 -2.09
CA HIS A 201 1.69 -14.19 -2.10
C HIS A 201 2.60 -13.26 -1.27
N LEU A 202 3.10 -13.69 -0.10
CA LEU A 202 4.06 -12.87 0.66
C LEU A 202 5.38 -12.69 -0.09
N LEU A 203 5.89 -13.76 -0.73
CA LEU A 203 7.09 -13.67 -1.55
C LEU A 203 6.90 -12.68 -2.69
N ARG A 204 5.73 -12.73 -3.34
CA ARG A 204 5.41 -11.81 -4.43
C ARG A 204 5.28 -10.36 -3.97
N ALA A 205 4.61 -10.12 -2.84
CA ALA A 205 4.53 -8.80 -2.22
C ALA A 205 5.93 -8.24 -1.91
N TRP A 206 6.84 -9.07 -1.39
CA TRP A 206 8.21 -8.68 -1.09
C TRP A 206 8.95 -8.25 -2.36
N GLU A 207 8.87 -9.05 -3.44
CA GLU A 207 9.52 -8.74 -4.72
C GLU A 207 9.02 -7.43 -5.33
N LEU A 208 7.71 -7.20 -5.29
CA LEU A 208 7.07 -6.01 -5.82
C LEU A 208 7.47 -4.76 -5.02
N ASN A 209 7.57 -4.85 -3.69
CA ASN A 209 8.08 -3.77 -2.86
C ASN A 209 9.54 -3.44 -3.17
N GLN A 210 10.39 -4.45 -3.35
CA GLN A 210 11.79 -4.24 -3.73
C GLN A 210 11.92 -3.57 -5.10
N GLN A 211 11.05 -3.91 -6.05
CA GLN A 211 10.97 -3.20 -7.34
C GLN A 211 10.52 -1.75 -7.16
N ALA A 212 9.49 -1.48 -6.34
CA ALA A 212 9.02 -0.12 -6.08
C ALA A 212 10.13 0.75 -5.46
N ILE A 213 10.85 0.20 -4.47
CA ILE A 213 12.02 0.84 -3.86
C ILE A 213 13.06 1.17 -4.94
N SER A 214 13.44 0.21 -5.78
CA SER A 214 14.42 0.39 -6.86
C SER A 214 14.00 1.48 -7.86
N ILE A 215 12.72 1.51 -8.25
CA ILE A 215 12.18 2.55 -9.13
C ILE A 215 12.29 3.93 -8.48
N ILE A 216 11.91 4.05 -7.20
CA ILE A 216 11.98 5.34 -6.50
C ILE A 216 13.44 5.81 -6.41
N GLU A 217 14.36 4.94 -6.00
CA GLU A 217 15.78 5.31 -5.86
C GLU A 217 16.41 5.69 -7.19
N THR A 218 16.07 4.99 -8.27
CA THR A 218 16.63 5.25 -9.60
C THR A 218 16.13 6.57 -10.19
N ASN A 219 14.88 6.96 -9.91
CA ASN A 219 14.26 8.14 -10.54
C ASN A 219 14.32 9.40 -9.67
N PHE A 220 14.26 9.26 -8.34
CA PHE A 220 14.18 10.38 -7.40
C PHE A 220 15.38 10.44 -6.44
N GLY A 221 16.15 9.36 -6.34
CA GLY A 221 17.34 9.26 -5.48
C GLY A 221 17.08 8.52 -4.15
N PRO A 222 18.16 8.15 -3.44
CA PRO A 222 18.10 7.26 -2.28
C PRO A 222 17.56 7.90 -1.00
N ASN A 223 17.31 9.22 -1.00
CA ASN A 223 16.79 9.95 0.15
C ASN A 223 15.42 10.60 -0.12
N ASP A 224 14.74 10.25 -1.21
CA ASP A 224 13.41 10.80 -1.50
C ASP A 224 12.37 10.27 -0.48
N LEU A 225 11.55 11.16 0.08
CA LEU A 225 10.58 10.80 1.13
C LEU A 225 9.51 9.80 0.66
N GLN A 226 9.26 9.68 -0.66
CA GLN A 226 8.37 8.66 -1.22
C GLN A 226 8.83 7.23 -0.91
N LEU A 227 10.12 7.03 -0.57
CA LEU A 227 10.63 5.73 -0.13
C LEU A 227 9.95 5.24 1.15
N ASN A 228 9.46 6.13 2.00
CA ASN A 228 8.92 5.78 3.30
C ASN A 228 7.85 4.69 3.22
N ASP A 229 6.87 4.84 2.33
CA ASP A 229 5.73 3.92 2.26
C ASP A 229 6.14 2.56 1.71
N ALA A 230 7.06 2.55 0.74
CA ALA A 230 7.62 1.30 0.21
C ALA A 230 8.46 0.57 1.27
N LEU A 231 9.21 1.30 2.10
CA LEU A 231 9.95 0.72 3.23
C LEU A 231 9.01 0.18 4.31
N ILE A 232 7.90 0.86 4.63
CA ILE A 232 6.89 0.37 5.58
C ILE A 232 6.28 -0.95 5.06
N ARG A 233 5.89 -1.01 3.79
CA ARG A 233 5.36 -2.25 3.19
C ARG A 233 6.41 -3.37 3.22
N GLN A 234 7.69 -3.05 2.96
CA GLN A 234 8.78 -4.01 3.05
C GLN A 234 8.95 -4.58 4.47
N VAL A 235 8.78 -3.75 5.51
CA VAL A 235 8.80 -4.19 6.91
C VAL A 235 7.61 -5.08 7.22
N SER A 236 6.41 -4.70 6.79
CA SER A 236 5.18 -5.49 6.96
C SER A 236 5.28 -6.87 6.31
N THR A 237 5.72 -6.95 5.05
CA THR A 237 5.92 -8.24 4.40
C THR A 237 7.00 -9.07 5.11
N SER A 238 8.08 -8.44 5.55
CA SER A 238 9.13 -9.12 6.33
C SER A 238 8.63 -9.63 7.69
N TYR A 239 7.73 -8.90 8.34
CA TYR A 239 7.09 -9.31 9.59
C TYR A 239 6.28 -10.60 9.39
N HIS A 240 5.39 -10.63 8.41
CA HIS A 240 4.57 -11.82 8.14
C HIS A 240 5.39 -13.02 7.66
N LEU A 241 6.45 -12.80 6.87
CA LEU A 241 7.41 -13.85 6.54
C LEU A 241 8.08 -14.43 7.80
N ALA A 242 8.41 -13.59 8.78
CA ALA A 242 8.99 -14.04 10.04
C ALA A 242 7.98 -14.83 10.88
N GLU A 243 6.73 -14.39 10.97
CA GLU A 243 5.65 -15.12 11.64
C GLU A 243 5.46 -16.52 11.03
N TYR A 244 5.38 -16.60 9.70
CA TYR A 244 5.29 -17.86 8.97
C TYR A 244 6.49 -18.78 9.26
N GLN A 245 7.71 -18.25 9.22
CA GLN A 245 8.91 -19.03 9.54
C GLN A 245 8.91 -19.55 10.98
N MET A 246 8.44 -18.75 11.94
CA MET A 246 8.31 -19.18 13.33
C MET A 246 7.23 -20.25 13.50
N SER A 247 6.10 -20.15 12.79
CA SER A 247 5.01 -21.12 12.89
C SER A 247 5.41 -22.49 12.36
N ILE A 248 6.21 -22.56 11.28
CA ILE A 248 6.70 -23.84 10.73
C ILE A 248 7.88 -24.43 11.52
N SER A 249 8.61 -23.61 12.28
CA SER A 249 9.79 -24.04 13.05
C SER A 249 9.46 -24.43 14.50
N ALA A 250 8.23 -24.20 14.96
CA ALA A 250 7.81 -24.56 16.30
C ALA A 250 7.81 -26.10 16.44
N PRO A 251 8.53 -26.67 17.44
CA PRO A 251 8.49 -28.10 17.68
C PRO A 251 7.05 -28.50 18.04
N THR A 252 6.46 -29.36 17.23
CA THR A 252 5.17 -29.99 17.51
C THR A 252 5.31 -30.91 18.72
N ASN A 253 5.11 -30.36 19.92
CA ASN A 253 4.78 -31.17 21.09
C ASN A 253 3.32 -31.66 20.94
N SER A 254 3.07 -32.54 19.99
CA SER A 254 1.83 -33.30 19.86
C SER A 254 2.15 -34.79 20.01
N PHE A 255 2.18 -35.22 21.27
CA PHE A 255 1.92 -36.60 21.62
C PHE A 255 0.43 -36.85 21.36
N SER A 256 0.09 -37.30 20.15
CA SER A 256 -1.24 -37.83 19.84
C SER A 256 -1.08 -39.16 19.10
N GLN A 257 -1.26 -40.21 19.89
CA GLN A 257 -1.34 -41.60 19.50
C GLN A 257 -2.64 -41.82 18.70
N SER A 258 -2.56 -41.80 17.37
CA SER A 258 -3.43 -42.59 16.51
C SER A 258 -2.78 -42.70 15.13
N GLN A 259 -2.33 -43.92 14.80
CA GLN A 259 -2.00 -44.29 13.45
C GLN A 259 -3.26 -44.14 12.59
N GLN A 260 -3.35 -43.07 11.81
CA GLN A 260 -3.92 -43.03 10.46
C GLN A 260 -3.78 -41.61 9.91
N THR A 261 -3.02 -41.51 8.81
CA THR A 261 -2.86 -40.34 7.94
C THR A 261 -2.52 -39.02 8.63
N VAL A 262 -1.36 -38.99 9.30
CA VAL A 262 -0.62 -37.72 9.42
C VAL A 262 -0.04 -37.47 8.04
N SER A 263 -0.77 -36.73 7.20
CA SER A 263 -0.13 -36.01 6.09
C SER A 263 0.98 -35.21 6.74
N SER A 264 2.22 -35.63 6.54
CA SER A 264 3.41 -34.84 6.80
C SER A 264 3.09 -33.40 6.43
N PHE A 265 3.31 -32.45 7.35
CA PHE A 265 3.28 -31.02 7.01
C PHE A 265 4.31 -30.81 5.91
N THR A 266 3.89 -30.99 4.67
CA THR A 266 4.73 -30.84 3.49
C THR A 266 5.10 -29.38 3.46
N GLN A 267 6.40 -29.09 3.46
CA GLN A 267 6.84 -27.77 3.01
C GLN A 267 6.08 -27.45 1.71
N PRO A 268 5.57 -26.21 1.55
CA PRO A 268 4.88 -25.85 0.33
C PRO A 268 5.74 -26.29 -0.86
N ASN A 269 5.15 -27.06 -1.78
CA ASN A 269 5.87 -27.54 -2.95
C ASN A 269 6.06 -26.35 -3.90
N PHE A 270 7.08 -25.54 -3.63
CA PHE A 270 7.42 -24.39 -4.46
C PHE A 270 8.07 -24.85 -5.76
N PRO A 271 7.83 -24.13 -6.88
CA PRO A 271 8.72 -24.18 -8.03
C PRO A 271 10.18 -23.96 -7.60
N GLU A 272 11.13 -24.63 -8.24
CA GLU A 272 12.56 -24.64 -7.83
C GLU A 272 13.16 -23.22 -7.70
N GLN A 273 12.71 -22.28 -8.53
CA GLN A 273 13.13 -20.88 -8.52
C GLN A 273 12.71 -20.14 -7.24
N ASP A 274 11.47 -20.34 -6.78
CA ASP A 274 10.93 -19.73 -5.56
C ASP A 274 11.53 -20.36 -4.29
N GLN A 275 11.88 -21.64 -4.36
CA GLN A 275 12.55 -22.40 -3.30
C GLN A 275 13.93 -21.83 -2.96
N ARG A 276 14.75 -21.55 -3.98
CA ARG A 276 16.07 -20.93 -3.80
C ARG A 276 15.94 -19.52 -3.26
N PHE A 277 14.98 -18.76 -3.79
CA PHE A 277 14.71 -17.39 -3.33
C PHE A 277 14.29 -17.36 -1.86
N HIS A 278 13.34 -18.20 -1.45
CA HIS A 278 12.91 -18.33 -0.05
C HIS A 278 14.07 -18.67 0.90
N SER A 279 15.00 -19.54 0.48
CA SER A 279 16.17 -19.90 1.29
C SER A 279 17.17 -18.75 1.51
N MET A 280 17.14 -17.71 0.65
CA MET A 280 17.99 -16.52 0.76
C MET A 280 17.36 -15.41 1.59
N LEU A 281 16.04 -15.43 1.77
CA LEU A 281 15.33 -14.42 2.56
C LEU A 281 15.66 -14.57 4.04
N SER A 282 16.00 -13.45 4.67
CA SER A 282 16.19 -13.39 6.11
C SER A 282 15.23 -12.32 6.63
N PRO A 283 14.01 -12.71 7.02
CA PRO A 283 12.96 -11.75 7.36
C PRO A 283 13.42 -10.74 8.42
N TYR A 284 14.15 -11.19 9.44
CA TYR A 284 14.80 -10.32 10.43
C TYR A 284 15.73 -9.27 9.81
N ARG A 285 16.63 -9.69 8.91
CA ARG A 285 17.61 -8.81 8.26
C ARG A 285 16.92 -7.83 7.33
N ASP A 286 15.94 -8.29 6.56
CA ASP A 286 15.26 -7.49 5.54
C ASP A 286 14.43 -6.38 6.19
N GLY A 287 13.60 -6.72 7.19
CA GLY A 287 12.83 -5.72 7.94
C GLY A 287 13.72 -4.75 8.72
N LYS A 288 14.80 -5.24 9.35
CA LYS A 288 15.80 -4.38 10.00
C LYS A 288 16.44 -3.40 9.00
N THR A 289 16.80 -3.88 7.81
CA THR A 289 17.44 -3.05 6.78
C THR A 289 16.48 -1.96 6.31
N ALA A 290 15.20 -2.29 6.09
CA ALA A 290 14.19 -1.30 5.73
C ALA A 290 13.98 -0.24 6.82
N LEU A 291 13.92 -0.64 8.09
CA LEU A 291 13.78 0.30 9.23
C LEU A 291 15.01 1.20 9.41
N LEU A 292 16.22 0.67 9.25
CA LEU A 292 17.44 1.49 9.27
C LEU A 292 17.45 2.52 8.16
N ARG A 293 17.04 2.12 6.94
CA ARG A 293 16.89 3.05 5.81
C ARG A 293 15.85 4.12 6.10
N ARG A 294 14.74 3.78 6.78
CA ARG A 294 13.71 4.74 7.19
C ARG A 294 14.23 5.75 8.22
N VAL A 295 15.02 5.31 9.19
CA VAL A 295 15.71 6.20 10.15
C VAL A 295 16.68 7.14 9.42
N GLU A 296 17.49 6.61 8.51
CA GLU A 296 18.44 7.39 7.73
C GLU A 296 17.73 8.39 6.78
N LEU A 297 16.61 7.98 6.18
CA LEU A 297 15.77 8.81 5.34
C LEU A 297 15.32 10.06 6.09
N TYR A 298 14.69 9.92 7.27
CA TYR A 298 14.24 11.09 8.02
C TYR A 298 15.41 11.93 8.57
N LYS A 299 16.52 11.31 8.97
CA LYS A 299 17.71 12.04 9.42
C LYS A 299 18.30 12.95 8.34
N LYS A 300 18.23 12.53 7.07
CA LYS A 300 18.78 13.29 5.92
C LYS A 300 17.82 14.29 5.32
N ASN A 301 16.55 14.29 5.72
CA ASN A 301 15.51 15.13 5.12
C ASN A 301 15.12 16.29 6.06
N PRO A 302 15.40 17.56 5.71
CA PRO A 302 15.03 18.72 6.53
C PRO A 302 13.53 18.87 6.76
N GLN A 303 12.70 18.32 5.87
CA GLN A 303 11.24 18.34 5.97
C GLN A 303 10.70 17.30 6.97
N ALA A 304 11.53 16.38 7.47
CA ALA A 304 11.11 15.37 8.43
C ALA A 304 10.96 15.98 9.82
N THR A 305 9.77 15.85 10.40
CA THR A 305 9.48 16.29 11.77
C THR A 305 10.22 15.44 12.81
N SER A 306 10.36 15.96 14.03
CA SER A 306 10.86 15.19 15.17
C SER A 306 10.01 13.93 15.43
N ASP A 307 8.71 14.00 15.16
CA ASP A 307 7.75 12.90 15.27
C ASP A 307 8.09 11.78 14.28
N ASN A 308 8.37 12.13 13.02
CA ASN A 308 8.77 11.16 12.00
C ASN A 308 10.08 10.44 12.40
N GLN A 309 11.05 11.21 12.90
CA GLN A 309 12.34 10.67 13.36
C GLN A 309 12.16 9.75 14.57
N ALA A 310 11.36 10.17 15.55
CA ALA A 310 11.06 9.37 16.73
C ALA A 310 10.30 8.09 16.36
N ASP A 311 9.27 8.16 15.50
CA ASP A 311 8.51 6.99 15.05
C ASP A 311 9.41 5.96 14.35
N ALA A 312 10.29 6.39 13.43
CA ALA A 312 11.20 5.46 12.76
C ALA A 312 12.13 4.74 13.74
N LEU A 313 12.63 5.44 14.77
CA LEU A 313 13.42 4.83 15.84
C LEU A 313 12.56 3.88 16.69
N ILE A 314 11.36 4.29 17.10
CA ILE A 314 10.44 3.44 17.87
C ILE A 314 10.16 2.14 17.11
N LYS A 315 9.84 2.21 15.82
CA LYS A 315 9.60 1.01 14.99
C LYS A 315 10.86 0.15 14.84
N LEU A 316 12.06 0.74 14.76
CA LEU A 316 13.32 -0.01 14.80
C LEU A 316 13.56 -0.69 16.16
N GLY A 317 13.23 0.00 17.26
CA GLY A 317 13.28 -0.55 18.61
C GLY A 317 12.29 -1.70 18.79
N ASP A 318 11.06 -1.54 18.32
CA ASP A 318 10.00 -2.54 18.29
C ASP A 318 10.47 -3.80 17.55
N TRP A 319 11.12 -3.63 16.40
CA TRP A 319 11.69 -4.73 15.63
C TRP A 319 12.76 -5.47 16.40
N TYR A 320 13.72 -4.76 17.00
CA TYR A 320 14.72 -5.38 17.86
C TYR A 320 14.07 -6.12 19.04
N PHE A 321 13.05 -5.53 19.67
CA PHE A 321 12.37 -6.12 20.80
C PHE A 321 11.64 -7.40 20.41
N TYR A 322 10.91 -7.39 19.29
CA TYR A 322 10.19 -8.53 18.73
C TYR A 322 11.12 -9.75 18.52
N PHE A 323 12.33 -9.52 18.01
CA PHE A 323 13.35 -10.54 17.80
C PHE A 323 14.27 -10.79 19.02
N ASN A 324 13.81 -10.43 20.23
CA ASN A 324 14.51 -10.61 21.51
C ASN A 324 15.90 -9.92 21.61
N LYS A 325 16.18 -8.89 20.80
CA LYS A 325 17.40 -8.07 20.86
C LYS A 325 17.21 -6.90 21.86
N ARG A 326 16.97 -7.23 23.12
CA ARG A 326 16.51 -6.29 24.17
C ARG A 326 17.45 -5.10 24.39
N GLU A 327 18.76 -5.35 24.48
CA GLU A 327 19.72 -4.26 24.68
C GLU A 327 19.73 -3.27 23.52
N SER A 328 19.65 -3.78 22.28
CA SER A 328 19.54 -2.93 21.10
C SER A 328 18.25 -2.13 21.10
N ALA A 329 17.11 -2.77 21.45
CA ALA A 329 15.83 -2.09 21.53
C ALA A 329 15.86 -0.93 22.55
N ILE A 330 16.36 -1.16 23.76
CA ILE A 330 16.43 -0.14 24.82
C ILE A 330 17.30 1.05 24.37
N LYS A 331 18.45 0.80 23.75
CA LYS A 331 19.31 1.87 23.23
C LYS A 331 18.58 2.73 22.19
N ILE A 332 17.83 2.11 21.29
CA ILE A 332 17.07 2.82 20.25
C ILE A 332 15.89 3.59 20.86
N TYR A 333 15.17 3.02 21.83
CA TYR A 333 14.09 3.74 22.52
C TYR A 333 14.60 4.97 23.26
N GLN A 334 15.76 4.87 23.94
CA GLN A 334 16.40 6.03 24.58
C GLN A 334 16.78 7.14 23.57
N GLU A 335 17.11 6.78 22.34
CA GLU A 335 17.36 7.76 21.27
C GLU A 335 16.04 8.44 20.85
N ALA A 336 14.97 7.67 20.68
CA ALA A 336 13.63 8.21 20.38
C ALA A 336 13.12 9.13 21.50
N GLU A 337 13.25 8.74 22.76
CA GLU A 337 12.87 9.55 23.94
C GLU A 337 13.60 10.89 23.94
N LYS A 338 14.88 10.95 23.58
CA LYS A 338 15.64 12.21 23.48
C LYS A 338 15.06 13.15 22.42
N ILE A 339 14.67 12.61 21.26
CA ILE A 339 14.05 13.39 20.18
C ILE A 339 12.69 13.94 20.62
N LEU A 340 11.88 13.09 21.26
CA LEU A 340 10.57 13.50 21.79
C LEU A 340 10.73 14.56 22.89
N ALA A 341 11.61 14.33 23.88
CA ALA A 341 11.86 15.25 24.99
C ALA A 341 12.30 16.65 24.52
N ALA A 342 13.08 16.73 23.44
CA ALA A 342 13.53 18.01 22.89
C ALA A 342 12.39 18.88 22.34
N THR A 343 11.25 18.27 22.01
CA THR A 343 10.09 18.95 21.40
C THR A 343 8.80 18.82 22.21
N ASP A 344 8.82 18.08 23.33
CA ASP A 344 7.66 17.84 24.19
C ASP A 344 7.71 18.72 25.45
N GLN A 345 7.07 19.88 25.38
CA GLN A 345 6.96 20.79 26.52
C GLN A 345 6.08 20.25 27.66
N SER A 346 5.26 19.22 27.39
CA SER A 346 4.24 18.71 28.33
C SER A 346 4.60 17.38 28.99
N GLY A 347 5.58 16.65 28.45
CA GLY A 347 5.92 15.28 28.85
C GLY A 347 4.89 14.22 28.41
N MET A 348 3.75 14.61 27.85
CA MET A 348 2.66 13.70 27.47
C MET A 348 3.04 12.79 26.31
N ARG A 349 3.97 13.19 25.43
CA ARG A 349 4.29 12.40 24.22
C ARG A 349 5.09 11.16 24.57
N ILE A 350 6.04 11.28 25.49
CA ILE A 350 6.80 10.13 26.01
C ILE A 350 5.86 9.16 26.72
N GLU A 351 4.98 9.68 27.59
CA GLU A 351 4.00 8.87 28.31
C GLU A 351 3.04 8.15 27.35
N ASN A 352 2.55 8.83 26.30
CA ASN A 352 1.67 8.20 25.31
C ASN A 352 2.36 7.07 24.52
N VAL A 353 3.66 7.17 24.28
CA VAL A 353 4.41 6.18 23.48
C VAL A 353 4.93 5.03 24.35
N PHE A 354 5.39 5.31 25.56
CA PHE A 354 6.14 4.37 26.39
C PHE A 354 5.48 4.06 27.73
N GLY A 355 4.48 4.83 28.17
CA GLY A 355 3.83 4.67 29.47
C GLY A 355 2.93 3.44 29.57
N GLN A 356 2.45 2.92 28.43
CA GLN A 356 1.61 1.72 28.37
C GLN A 356 2.17 0.67 27.40
N PRO A 357 1.87 -0.62 27.63
CA PRO A 357 2.21 -1.66 26.68
C PRO A 357 1.59 -1.44 25.30
N HIS A 358 2.36 -1.72 24.25
CA HIS A 358 1.94 -1.61 22.85
C HIS A 358 2.12 -2.93 22.13
N ALA A 359 1.09 -3.43 21.44
CA ALA A 359 1.21 -4.64 20.62
C ALA A 359 2.17 -4.40 19.44
N LEU A 360 3.10 -5.32 19.23
CA LEU A 360 4.11 -5.22 18.17
C LEU A 360 3.57 -5.84 16.89
N ILE A 361 2.73 -5.08 16.21
CA ILE A 361 2.18 -5.41 14.89
C ILE A 361 2.78 -4.43 13.89
N PHE A 362 3.29 -4.96 12.77
CA PHE A 362 3.93 -4.17 11.72
C PHE A 362 3.02 -4.15 10.50
N GLU A 363 1.90 -3.44 10.61
CA GLU A 363 0.96 -3.28 9.50
C GLU A 363 1.54 -2.32 8.45
N SER A 364 1.20 -2.55 7.18
CA SER A 364 1.34 -1.50 6.19
C SER A 364 0.26 -0.45 6.43
N ASN A 365 0.48 0.79 5.97
CA ASN A 365 -0.59 1.75 5.82
C ASN A 365 -1.52 1.24 4.70
N SER A 366 -2.34 0.23 4.97
CA SER A 366 -3.35 -0.23 4.02
C SER A 366 -4.44 0.82 3.93
N LEU A 367 -5.02 0.97 2.73
CA LEU A 367 -6.24 1.73 2.57
C LEU A 367 -7.32 1.08 3.45
N PRO A 368 -8.22 1.88 4.05
CA PRO A 368 -9.34 1.34 4.81
C PRO A 368 -10.01 0.25 3.99
N GLU A 369 -10.13 -0.94 4.56
CA GLU A 369 -10.90 -2.03 3.98
C GLU A 369 -12.21 -1.42 3.47
N GLN A 370 -12.42 -1.42 2.14
CA GLN A 370 -13.64 -0.89 1.56
C GLN A 370 -14.77 -1.71 2.18
N GLN A 371 -15.41 -1.11 3.18
CA GLN A 371 -16.52 -1.67 3.91
C GLN A 371 -17.60 -1.92 2.86
N ARG A 372 -17.72 -3.19 2.42
CA ARG A 372 -18.96 -3.62 1.80
C ARG A 372 -19.97 -3.64 2.92
N ASP A 373 -20.76 -2.58 2.96
CA ASP A 373 -22.02 -2.49 3.69
C ASP A 373 -22.83 -3.77 3.46
N ARG A 374 -22.83 -4.62 4.47
CA ARG A 374 -23.96 -5.48 4.81
C ARG A 374 -24.12 -5.32 6.31
N ALA A 375 -25.36 -5.21 6.78
CA ALA A 375 -25.72 -5.13 8.19
C ALA A 375 -25.21 -6.36 8.96
N LYS A 376 -23.91 -6.43 9.25
CA LYS A 376 -23.31 -7.43 10.13
C LYS A 376 -23.49 -6.95 11.56
N GLN A 377 -23.92 -7.85 12.43
CA GLN A 377 -23.99 -7.52 13.85
C GLN A 377 -22.55 -7.34 14.36
N GLN A 378 -22.37 -6.36 15.24
CA GLN A 378 -21.08 -6.11 15.87
C GLN A 378 -21.02 -6.82 17.22
N GLY A 379 -19.94 -7.53 17.45
CA GLY A 379 -19.63 -8.18 18.71
C GLY A 379 -18.32 -7.66 19.29
N TYR A 380 -18.09 -7.94 20.57
CA TYR A 380 -16.83 -7.63 21.23
C TYR A 380 -16.42 -8.67 22.27
N VAL A 381 -15.13 -8.69 22.58
CA VAL A 381 -14.54 -9.41 23.70
C VAL A 381 -13.64 -8.45 24.46
N GLU A 382 -13.90 -8.26 25.76
CA GLU A 382 -13.04 -7.51 26.66
C GLU A 382 -12.22 -8.48 27.52
N ALA A 383 -10.91 -8.29 27.53
CA ALA A 383 -9.96 -9.12 28.26
C ALA A 383 -9.07 -8.25 29.16
N LYS A 384 -8.68 -8.83 30.29
CA LYS A 384 -7.74 -8.27 31.26
C LYS A 384 -6.52 -9.17 31.39
N PHE A 385 -5.32 -8.61 31.34
CA PHE A 385 -4.07 -9.37 31.44
C PHE A 385 -2.90 -8.52 31.93
N ASP A 386 -1.80 -9.17 32.29
CA ASP A 386 -0.55 -8.51 32.66
C ASP A 386 0.45 -8.56 31.51
N VAL A 387 1.23 -7.49 31.30
CA VAL A 387 2.34 -7.46 30.34
C VAL A 387 3.66 -7.43 31.10
N THR A 388 4.45 -8.49 30.93
CA THR A 388 5.76 -8.63 31.57
C THR A 388 6.81 -7.67 30.98
N PRO A 389 7.93 -7.40 31.68
CA PRO A 389 9.09 -6.68 31.13
C PRO A 389 9.70 -7.34 29.88
N ALA A 390 9.38 -8.60 29.62
CA ALA A 390 9.77 -9.35 28.43
C ALA A 390 8.81 -9.16 27.24
N GLY A 391 7.74 -8.37 27.41
CA GLY A 391 6.72 -8.13 26.39
C GLY A 391 5.80 -9.33 26.11
N ARG A 392 5.58 -10.16 27.13
CA ARG A 392 4.64 -11.30 27.07
C ARG A 392 3.42 -11.02 27.93
N ALA A 393 2.24 -11.36 27.41
CA ALA A 393 1.01 -11.40 28.17
C ALA A 393 1.00 -12.58 29.15
N ARG A 394 0.45 -12.38 30.35
CA ARG A 394 0.20 -13.39 31.38
C ARG A 394 -1.15 -13.14 32.04
N ASP A 395 -1.67 -14.16 32.71
CA ASP A 395 -2.90 -14.06 33.51
C ASP A 395 -4.10 -13.50 32.72
N VAL A 396 -4.22 -13.95 31.45
CA VAL A 396 -5.27 -13.48 30.52
C VAL A 396 -6.63 -14.01 30.95
N GLN A 397 -7.53 -13.09 31.28
CA GLN A 397 -8.90 -13.34 31.74
C GLN A 397 -9.88 -12.62 30.81
N ILE A 398 -10.92 -13.31 30.35
CA ILE A 398 -12.04 -12.66 29.67
C ILE A 398 -12.96 -12.06 30.74
N MET A 399 -13.26 -10.77 30.59
CA MET A 399 -14.10 -10.01 31.52
C MET A 399 -15.55 -9.97 31.02
N GLU A 400 -15.74 -9.73 29.73
CA GLU A 400 -17.06 -9.57 29.09
C GLU A 400 -16.95 -9.95 27.61
N SER A 401 -18.01 -10.53 27.04
CA SER A 401 -18.11 -10.80 25.61
C SER A 401 -19.57 -10.76 25.13
N GLU A 402 -19.77 -10.20 23.94
CA GLU A 402 -21.07 -10.12 23.27
C GLU A 402 -20.87 -10.47 21.77
N PRO A 403 -21.47 -11.54 21.24
CA PRO A 403 -22.16 -12.60 21.95
C PRO A 403 -21.19 -13.41 22.84
N PRO A 404 -21.67 -13.96 23.95
CA PRO A 404 -20.82 -14.66 24.90
C PRO A 404 -20.18 -15.91 24.28
N ASN A 405 -18.90 -16.14 24.57
CA ASN A 405 -18.10 -17.30 24.13
C ASN A 405 -17.90 -17.45 22.62
N MET A 406 -18.33 -16.49 21.79
CA MET A 406 -18.22 -16.61 20.34
C MET A 406 -16.77 -16.49 19.86
N MET A 407 -16.02 -15.52 20.40
CA MET A 407 -14.64 -15.22 19.98
C MET A 407 -13.61 -15.32 21.12
N ASP A 408 -14.06 -15.64 22.34
CA ASP A 408 -13.30 -15.58 23.58
C ASP A 408 -11.98 -16.36 23.51
N ALA A 409 -12.03 -17.63 23.06
CA ALA A 409 -10.86 -18.48 22.94
C ALA A 409 -9.86 -17.95 21.89
N LEU A 410 -10.34 -17.45 20.76
CA LEU A 410 -9.51 -16.88 19.70
C LEU A 410 -8.84 -15.59 20.16
N VAL A 411 -9.57 -14.71 20.84
CA VAL A 411 -9.05 -13.47 21.40
C VAL A 411 -8.03 -13.77 22.51
N GLN A 412 -8.32 -14.71 23.40
CA GLN A 412 -7.37 -15.13 24.44
C GLN A 412 -6.07 -15.69 23.82
N GLN A 413 -6.18 -16.56 22.81
CA GLN A 413 -5.02 -17.10 22.10
C GLN A 413 -4.23 -15.99 21.38
N SER A 414 -4.93 -15.05 20.74
CA SER A 414 -4.33 -13.88 20.09
C SER A 414 -3.45 -13.11 21.08
N ILE A 415 -4.03 -12.65 22.21
CA ILE A 415 -3.31 -11.92 23.28
C ILE A 415 -2.08 -12.69 23.78
N GLN A 416 -2.22 -14.00 24.01
CA GLN A 416 -1.11 -14.84 24.51
C GLN A 416 0.03 -14.97 23.49
N SER A 417 -0.30 -15.00 22.20
CA SER A 417 0.65 -15.15 21.12
C SER A 417 1.37 -13.84 20.76
N THR A 418 0.67 -12.70 20.91
CA THR A 418 1.16 -11.36 20.60
C THR A 418 2.42 -11.01 21.41
N ARG A 419 3.34 -10.29 20.76
CA ARG A 419 4.47 -9.64 21.42
C ARG A 419 4.11 -8.20 21.71
N TYR A 420 4.51 -7.71 22.88
CA TYR A 420 4.28 -6.33 23.28
C TYR A 420 5.61 -5.61 23.49
N ARG A 421 5.70 -4.34 23.11
CA ARG A 421 6.59 -3.41 23.78
C ARG A 421 5.99 -3.19 25.17
N PRO A 422 6.68 -3.55 26.25
CA PRO A 422 6.21 -3.27 27.60
C PRO A 422 6.25 -1.76 27.87
N ALA A 423 5.56 -1.30 28.92
CA ALA A 423 5.79 0.05 29.42
C ALA A 423 7.27 0.23 29.77
N ILE A 424 7.84 1.37 29.38
CA ILE A 424 9.23 1.74 29.62
C ILE A 424 9.22 2.96 30.52
N ILE A 425 9.60 2.75 31.77
CA ILE A 425 9.66 3.82 32.78
C ILE A 425 11.13 4.02 33.15
N ASN A 426 11.61 5.26 33.04
CA ASN A 426 13.02 5.61 33.27
C ASN A 426 13.98 4.73 32.45
N GLY A 427 13.65 4.49 31.18
CA GLY A 427 14.45 3.70 30.24
C GLY A 427 14.50 2.19 30.55
N LYS A 428 13.64 1.69 31.45
CA LYS A 428 13.58 0.27 31.82
C LYS A 428 12.19 -0.32 31.54
N PRO A 429 12.12 -1.48 30.87
CA PRO A 429 10.88 -2.26 30.79
C PRO A 429 10.33 -2.61 32.16
N VAL A 430 9.05 -2.36 32.40
CA VAL A 430 8.37 -2.67 33.67
C VAL A 430 7.19 -3.62 33.47
N LEU A 431 6.80 -4.30 34.55
CA LEU A 431 5.56 -5.08 34.59
C LEU A 431 4.38 -4.13 34.62
N THR A 432 3.45 -4.28 33.67
CA THR A 432 2.16 -3.57 33.69
C THR A 432 1.09 -4.57 34.06
N LYS A 433 0.30 -4.27 35.10
CA LYS A 433 -0.77 -5.14 35.58
C LYS A 433 -2.13 -4.67 35.08
N ASN A 434 -3.06 -5.61 34.92
CA ASN A 434 -4.47 -5.33 34.60
C ASN A 434 -4.68 -4.47 33.34
N VAL A 435 -3.90 -4.73 32.29
CA VAL A 435 -4.12 -4.14 30.96
C VAL A 435 -5.49 -4.60 30.45
N ILE A 436 -6.33 -3.65 30.05
CA ILE A 436 -7.65 -3.92 29.45
C ILE A 436 -7.52 -3.82 27.93
N TYR A 437 -8.02 -4.83 27.22
CA TYR A 437 -8.07 -4.86 25.76
C TYR A 437 -9.47 -5.25 25.30
N ARG A 438 -10.01 -4.48 24.37
CA ARG A 438 -11.30 -4.75 23.73
C ARG A 438 -11.09 -5.08 22.26
N HIS A 439 -11.44 -6.29 21.88
CA HIS A 439 -11.51 -6.73 20.49
C HIS A 439 -12.92 -6.53 19.96
N VAL A 440 -13.07 -5.94 18.77
CA VAL A 440 -14.36 -5.77 18.10
C VAL A 440 -14.36 -6.59 16.81
N PHE A 441 -15.45 -7.32 16.55
CA PHE A 441 -15.59 -8.18 15.37
C PHE A 441 -17.01 -8.08 14.79
N HIS A 442 -17.19 -8.56 13.56
CA HIS A 442 -18.47 -8.59 12.87
C HIS A 442 -18.87 -10.04 12.58
N PHE A 443 -20.15 -10.38 12.79
CA PHE A 443 -20.69 -11.72 12.58
C PHE A 443 -22.07 -11.70 11.90
#